data_AF-A0A0D8XWD3-F1
#
_entry.id   AF-A0A0D8XWD3-F1
#
_cell.length_a   1.000
_cell.length_b   1.000
_cell.length_c   1.000
_cell.angle_alpha   90.00
_cell.angle_beta   90.00
_cell.angle_gamma   90.00
#
_symmetry.space_group_name_H-M   'P 1'
#
loop_
_entity.id
_entity.type
_entity.pdbx_description
1 polymer ?
#
loop_
_entity_poly.entity_id
_entity_poly.type
_entity_poly.pdbx_seq_one_letter_code
_entity_poly.pdbx_strand_id
1 'polypeptide(L)'
;MTIEDESKKALHRSLHFLSSIPNNFSSNGRLDEENCKRLIQLARPAHCTLNRAFDLVKDWKTELEQAIKFGFKAILTSGQAETAIVGRERLKKIQEAAGERIHIMAVVSLSLPA
;
A
#
# COMPACT_ATOMS: atom_id res chain seq x y z
N MET A 1 23.12 -14.93 4.17
CA MET A 1 22.62 -14.20 2.99
C MET A 1 21.78 -13.04 3.49
N THR A 2 22.44 -11.91 3.69
CA THR A 2 22.03 -10.77 4.51
C THR A 2 21.43 -9.67 3.62
N ILE A 3 20.33 -9.05 4.09
CA ILE A 3 19.83 -7.64 4.06
C ILE A 3 20.25 -6.66 2.91
N GLU A 4 21.30 -6.94 2.13
CA GLU A 4 22.07 -6.00 1.30
C GLU A 4 21.74 -5.97 -0.21
N ASP A 5 20.89 -6.86 -0.76
CA ASP A 5 20.63 -6.90 -2.21
C ASP A 5 19.37 -6.12 -2.64
N GLU A 6 18.27 -6.17 -1.87
CA GLU A 6 16.99 -5.56 -2.29
C GLU A 6 16.91 -4.04 -2.11
N SER A 7 17.70 -3.46 -1.19
CA SER A 7 17.85 -2.00 -1.12
C SER A 7 18.64 -1.46 -2.33
N LYS A 8 19.39 -2.29 -3.07
CA LYS A 8 20.11 -1.89 -4.31
C LYS A 8 19.20 -1.88 -5.56
N LYS A 9 18.02 -2.51 -5.50
CA LYS A 9 16.91 -2.31 -6.47
C LYS A 9 16.07 -1.07 -6.20
N ALA A 10 16.24 -0.40 -5.06
CA ALA A 10 15.42 0.74 -4.62
C ALA A 10 15.33 1.93 -5.60
N LEU A 11 16.08 1.91 -6.71
CA LEU A 11 16.31 3.09 -7.54
C LEU A 11 16.25 2.86 -9.07
N HIS A 12 16.21 1.63 -9.62
CA HIS A 12 16.73 1.49 -10.99
C HIS A 12 15.84 2.02 -12.14
N ARG A 13 14.51 2.14 -12.05
CA ARG A 13 13.70 2.65 -13.19
C ARG A 13 12.30 3.07 -12.74
N SER A 14 12.02 4.36 -12.82
CA SER A 14 10.75 5.13 -12.89
C SER A 14 9.38 4.42 -13.04
N LEU A 15 9.11 3.26 -12.46
CA LEU A 15 7.88 2.52 -12.72
C LEU A 15 7.02 2.39 -11.45
N HIS A 16 5.94 3.16 -11.47
CA HIS A 16 4.63 2.88 -10.88
C HIS A 16 4.44 1.40 -10.46
N PHE A 17 4.74 1.07 -9.20
CA PHE A 17 4.24 -0.05 -8.38
C PHE A 17 5.38 -0.57 -7.46
N LEU A 18 5.49 0.02 -6.27
CA LEU A 18 6.19 -0.62 -5.16
C LEU A 18 5.26 -1.71 -4.57
N SER A 19 5.01 -2.77 -5.34
CA SER A 19 4.04 -3.82 -4.98
C SER A 19 4.61 -4.95 -4.14
N SER A 20 5.92 -5.08 -3.97
CA SER A 20 6.53 -6.34 -3.53
C SER A 20 7.53 -6.20 -2.39
N ILE A 21 7.14 -5.55 -1.29
CA ILE A 21 7.83 -5.75 0.00
C ILE A 21 6.88 -6.53 0.91
N PRO A 22 7.13 -7.83 1.16
CA PRO A 22 6.22 -8.71 1.90
C PRO A 22 6.06 -8.34 3.39
N ASN A 23 6.89 -7.43 3.93
CA ASN A 23 7.03 -7.19 5.38
C ASN A 23 6.61 -5.79 5.83
N ASN A 24 5.66 -5.15 5.16
CA ASN A 24 5.09 -3.89 5.67
C ASN A 24 4.15 -4.10 6.85
N PHE A 25 3.81 -5.35 7.19
CA PHE A 25 2.88 -5.69 8.25
C PHE A 25 3.57 -6.57 9.29
N SER A 26 3.34 -6.25 10.56
CA SER A 26 3.73 -7.09 11.69
C SER A 26 2.84 -8.33 11.78
N SER A 27 3.21 -9.31 12.61
CA SER A 27 2.48 -10.58 12.78
C SER A 27 1.02 -10.42 13.23
N ASN A 28 0.64 -9.23 13.71
CA ASN A 28 -0.73 -8.89 14.10
C ASN A 28 -1.59 -8.32 12.94
N GLY A 29 -1.04 -8.17 11.74
CA GLY A 29 -1.74 -7.63 10.57
C GLY A 29 -1.82 -6.10 10.52
N ARG A 30 -1.00 -5.38 11.31
CA ARG A 30 -0.85 -3.92 11.28
C ARG A 30 0.44 -3.50 10.61
N LEU A 31 0.47 -2.28 10.07
CA LEU A 31 1.67 -1.71 9.48
C LEU A 31 2.83 -1.70 10.49
N ASP A 32 4.00 -2.18 10.05
CA ASP A 32 5.25 -2.12 10.78
C ASP A 32 5.84 -0.71 10.61
N GLU A 33 5.72 0.11 11.66
CA GLU A 33 6.12 1.51 11.65
C GLU A 33 7.61 1.70 11.34
N GLU A 34 8.49 0.88 11.92
CA GLU A 34 9.93 1.03 11.76
C GLU A 34 10.34 0.71 10.31
N ASN A 35 9.85 -0.42 9.79
CA ASN A 35 10.12 -0.81 8.41
C ASN A 35 9.51 0.17 7.41
N CYS A 36 8.26 0.62 7.62
CA CYS A 36 7.61 1.58 6.73
C CYS A 36 8.37 2.91 6.66
N LYS A 37 8.77 3.48 7.81
CA LYS A 37 9.53 4.73 7.85
C LYS A 37 10.88 4.61 7.16
N ARG A 38 11.62 3.51 7.42
CA ARG A 38 12.91 3.25 6.80
C ARG A 38 12.80 3.17 5.28
N LEU A 39 11.78 2.46 4.78
CA LEU A 39 11.54 2.32 3.34
C LEU A 39 11.15 3.64 2.68
N ILE A 40 10.26 4.41 3.30
CA ILE A 40 9.87 5.73 2.80
C ILE A 40 11.06 6.69 2.74
N GLN A 41 11.97 6.61 3.72
CA GLN A 41 13.19 7.42 3.72
C GLN A 41 14.13 7.02 2.56
N LEU A 42 14.31 5.71 2.33
CA LEU A 42 15.16 5.20 1.24
C LEU A 42 14.59 5.49 -0.15
N ALA A 43 13.27 5.58 -0.29
CA ALA A 43 12.61 5.83 -1.57
C ALA A 43 12.71 7.28 -2.04
N ARG A 44 13.11 8.23 -1.19
CA ARG A 44 13.17 9.65 -1.57
C ARG A 44 14.16 9.88 -2.73
N PRO A 45 13.82 10.75 -3.70
CA PRO A 45 12.64 11.65 -3.74
C PRO A 45 11.35 11.01 -4.28
N ALA A 46 11.39 9.73 -4.70
CA ALA A 46 10.21 9.03 -5.19
C ALA A 46 9.17 8.80 -4.06
N HIS A 47 7.94 8.52 -4.48
CA HIS A 47 6.82 8.31 -3.57
C HIS A 47 6.50 6.83 -3.40
N CYS A 48 6.16 6.44 -2.17
CA CYS A 48 5.72 5.09 -1.86
C CYS A 48 4.19 4.96 -1.99
N THR A 49 3.77 3.83 -2.54
CA THR A 49 2.37 3.39 -2.60
C THR A 49 2.22 2.15 -1.73
N LEU A 50 1.22 2.13 -0.86
CA LEU A 50 0.88 0.93 -0.09
C LEU A 50 0.13 -0.06 -0.99
N ASN A 51 0.53 -1.32 -1.00
CA ASN A 51 -0.04 -2.35 -1.87
C ASN A 51 -1.35 -2.96 -1.31
N ARG A 52 -1.86 -3.98 -2.00
CA ARG A 52 -3.06 -4.76 -1.62
C ARG A 52 -2.99 -5.43 -0.25
N ALA A 53 -1.86 -5.42 0.45
CA ALA A 53 -1.85 -5.87 1.84
C ALA A 53 -2.80 -5.03 2.72
N PHE A 54 -3.16 -3.81 2.29
CA PHE A 54 -4.27 -3.03 2.86
C PHE A 54 -5.62 -3.77 2.83
N ASP A 55 -5.87 -4.64 1.84
CA ASP A 55 -7.12 -5.41 1.75
C ASP A 55 -7.22 -6.49 2.85
N LEU A 56 -6.11 -6.86 3.49
CA LEU A 56 -6.04 -7.93 4.49
C LEU A 56 -6.08 -7.42 5.93
N VAL A 57 -6.08 -6.10 6.13
CA VAL A 57 -6.03 -5.49 7.47
C VAL A 57 -7.37 -5.61 8.18
N LYS A 58 -7.34 -5.69 9.52
CA LYS A 58 -8.58 -5.81 10.30
C LYS A 58 -9.36 -4.51 10.36
N ASP A 59 -8.68 -3.38 10.55
CA ASP A 59 -9.31 -2.06 10.67
C ASP A 59 -8.71 -1.10 9.64
N TRP A 60 -9.32 -1.04 8.46
CA TRP A 60 -8.84 -0.18 7.39
C TRP A 60 -8.80 1.32 7.76
N LYS A 61 -9.58 1.77 8.74
CA LYS A 61 -9.57 3.19 9.17
C LYS A 61 -8.28 3.52 9.91
N THR A 62 -7.94 2.69 10.88
CA THR A 62 -6.70 2.83 11.66
C THR A 62 -5.47 2.69 10.75
N GLU A 63 -5.53 1.81 9.77
CA GLU A 63 -4.41 1.55 8.86
C GLU A 63 -4.26 2.65 7.81
N LEU A 64 -5.36 3.27 7.38
CA LEU A 64 -5.36 4.46 6.52
C LEU A 64 -4.65 5.64 7.19
N GLU A 65 -5.01 5.94 8.44
CA GLU A 65 -4.39 7.04 9.19
C GLU A 65 -2.90 6.79 9.44
N GLN A 66 -2.51 5.54 9.71
CA GLN A 66 -1.10 5.16 9.83
C GLN A 66 -0.35 5.33 8.50
N ALA A 67 -0.95 4.92 7.38
CA ALA A 67 -0.32 5.09 6.07
C ALA A 67 -0.06 6.58 5.75
N ILE A 68 -1.03 7.45 6.06
CA ILE A 68 -0.88 8.91 5.93
C ILE A 68 0.24 9.42 6.85
N LYS A 69 0.22 9.03 8.14
CA LYS A 69 1.22 9.42 9.13
C LYS A 69 2.65 9.02 8.71
N PHE A 70 2.81 7.84 8.12
CA PHE A 70 4.11 7.35 7.67
C PHE A 70 4.59 8.05 6.39
N GLY A 71 3.67 8.64 5.63
CA GLY A 71 3.99 9.45 4.44
C GLY A 71 3.79 8.73 3.11
N PHE A 72 2.98 7.67 3.08
CA PHE A 72 2.54 7.08 1.82
C PHE A 72 1.72 8.10 1.01
N LYS A 73 1.86 8.06 -0.32
CA LYS A 73 1.13 8.97 -1.23
C LYS A 73 -0.05 8.32 -1.93
N ALA A 74 -0.07 6.99 -2.00
CA ALA A 74 -1.20 6.26 -2.51
C ALA A 74 -1.40 4.93 -1.78
N ILE A 75 -2.62 4.39 -1.85
CA ILE A 75 -3.00 3.05 -1.40
C ILE A 75 -3.66 2.32 -2.56
N LEU A 76 -3.18 1.12 -2.86
CA LEU A 76 -3.79 0.20 -3.80
C LEU A 76 -4.70 -0.77 -3.06
N THR A 77 -6.00 -0.76 -3.37
CA THR A 77 -7.00 -1.57 -2.66
C THR A 77 -8.15 -1.95 -3.57
N SER A 78 -8.74 -3.13 -3.34
CA SER A 78 -10.02 -3.54 -3.91
C SER A 78 -11.19 -3.27 -2.96
N GLY A 79 -10.97 -2.51 -1.87
CA GLY A 79 -11.97 -2.25 -0.84
C GLY A 79 -12.13 -3.43 0.12
N GLN A 80 -11.06 -4.16 0.44
CA GLN A 80 -11.08 -5.39 1.24
C GLN A 80 -12.10 -6.41 0.72
N ALA A 81 -12.14 -6.55 -0.60
CA ALA A 81 -13.02 -7.47 -1.32
C ALA A 81 -12.22 -8.18 -2.43
N GLU A 82 -12.79 -9.23 -3.01
CA GLU A 82 -12.15 -9.98 -4.09
C GLU A 82 -11.86 -9.09 -5.32
N THR A 83 -12.79 -8.19 -5.65
CA THR A 83 -12.65 -7.21 -6.75
C THR A 83 -13.09 -5.82 -6.30
N ALA A 84 -12.56 -4.76 -6.92
CA ALA A 84 -12.98 -3.39 -6.65
C ALA A 84 -14.47 -3.14 -6.90
N ILE A 85 -15.09 -3.89 -7.83
CA ILE A 85 -16.53 -3.78 -8.10
C ILE A 85 -17.33 -4.25 -6.88
N VAL A 86 -16.96 -5.40 -6.29
CA VAL A 86 -17.59 -5.91 -5.08
C VAL A 86 -17.31 -4.99 -3.88
N GLY A 87 -16.09 -4.45 -3.78
CA GLY A 87 -15.69 -3.55 -2.70
C GLY A 87 -16.08 -2.08 -2.88
N ARG A 88 -16.86 -1.72 -3.91
CA ARG A 88 -17.14 -0.32 -4.30
C ARG A 88 -17.65 0.56 -3.17
N GLU A 89 -18.52 0.04 -2.31
CA GLU A 89 -19.09 0.82 -1.21
C GLU A 89 -18.05 1.10 -0.13
N ARG A 90 -17.15 0.14 0.14
CA ARG A 90 -16.04 0.35 1.05
C ARG A 90 -15.00 1.28 0.44
N LEU A 91 -14.71 1.16 -0.85
CA LEU A 91 -13.83 2.09 -1.58
C LEU A 91 -14.33 3.54 -1.48
N LYS A 92 -15.63 3.77 -1.61
CA LYS A 92 -16.21 5.10 -1.42
C LYS A 92 -15.93 5.64 -0.01
N LYS A 93 -16.14 4.82 1.02
CA LYS A 93 -15.84 5.19 2.42
C LYS A 93 -14.35 5.44 2.66
N ILE A 94 -13.48 4.64 2.06
CA ILE A 94 -12.02 4.80 2.14
C ILE A 94 -11.60 6.11 1.46
N GLN A 95 -12.15 6.41 0.27
CA GLN A 95 -11.89 7.65 -0.46
C GLN A 95 -12.36 8.89 0.31
N GLU A 96 -13.56 8.84 0.88
CA GLU A 96 -14.10 9.91 1.74
C GLU A 96 -13.23 10.14 2.97
N ALA A 97 -12.83 9.05 3.64
CA ALA A 97 -11.94 9.14 4.79
C ALA A 97 -10.56 9.69 4.39
N ALA A 98 -9.98 9.24 3.27
CA ALA A 98 -8.68 9.69 2.79
C ALA A 98 -8.66 11.20 2.47
N GLY A 99 -9.71 11.70 1.81
CA GLY A 99 -9.76 13.07 1.31
C GLY A 99 -8.61 13.34 0.33
N GLU A 100 -7.97 14.50 0.47
CA GLU A 100 -6.81 14.90 -0.36
C GLU A 100 -5.46 14.44 0.22
N ARG A 101 -5.46 13.74 1.35
CA ARG A 101 -4.25 13.41 2.12
C ARG A 101 -3.44 12.27 1.49
N ILE A 102 -4.12 11.35 0.80
CA ILE A 102 -3.53 10.18 0.15
C ILE A 102 -4.44 9.73 -1.01
N HIS A 103 -3.84 9.30 -2.12
CA HIS A 103 -4.61 8.82 -3.27
C HIS A 103 -5.08 7.37 -3.09
N ILE A 104 -6.34 7.09 -3.37
CA ILE A 104 -6.84 5.72 -3.38
C ILE A 104 -6.90 5.23 -4.82
N MET A 105 -6.14 4.18 -5.10
CA MET A 105 -6.09 3.51 -6.39
C MET A 105 -6.91 2.22 -6.28
N ALA A 106 -8.10 2.22 -6.88
CA ALA A 106 -8.91 1.02 -6.99
C ALA A 106 -8.24 0.03 -7.94
N VAL A 107 -8.01 -1.21 -7.49
CA VAL A 107 -7.42 -2.26 -8.34
C VAL A 107 -8.49 -3.21 -8.87
N VAL A 108 -8.47 -3.44 -10.18
CA VAL A 108 -9.28 -4.47 -10.82
C VAL A 108 -8.39 -5.70 -11.04
N SER A 109 -8.86 -6.86 -10.61
CA SER A 109 -8.21 -8.11 -11.01
C SER A 109 -8.46 -8.30 -12.50
N LEU A 110 -7.42 -8.15 -13.32
CA LEU A 110 -7.46 -8.56 -14.71
C LEU A 110 -7.28 -10.07 -14.74
N SER A 111 -8.37 -10.83 -14.76
CA SER A 111 -8.30 -12.18 -15.29
C SER A 111 -8.08 -12.05 -16.80
N LEU A 112 -6.87 -12.33 -17.28
CA LEU A 112 -6.67 -12.55 -18.70
C LEU A 112 -7.55 -13.75 -19.09
N PRO A 113 -8.40 -13.65 -20.13
CA PRO A 113 -9.06 -14.83 -20.65
C PRO A 113 -7.96 -15.82 -21.07
N ALA A 114 -8.11 -17.08 -20.63
CA ALA A 114 -7.21 -18.17 -20.94
C ALA A 114 -7.11 -18.43 -22.45
#